data_AF-A0A4C2ACH0-F1
#
_entry.id   AF-A0A4C2ACH0-F1
#
_cell.length_a   1.000
_cell.length_b   1.000
_cell.length_c   1.000
_cell.angle_alpha   90.00
_cell.angle_beta   90.00
_cell.angle_gamma   90.00
#
_symmetry.space_group_name_H-M   'P 1'
#
loop_
_entity.id
_entity.type
_entity.pdbx_description
1 polymer ?
#
loop_
_entity_poly.entity_id
_entity_poly.type
_entity_poly.pdbx_seq_one_letter_code
_entity_poly.pdbx_strand_id
1 'polypeptide(L)'
;MEEIKPSHKAFWAVTKALKTEPKTPIPPLKKPDNSEAIDDAEIAECLADSIETQCSHASPPHDIAHISRIEEEVLQKTSLEPKRSGSRLTQRSPNASEIT
;
A
#
# COMPACT_ATOMS: atom_id res chain seq x y z
N MET A 1 -28.05 -14.52 36.16
CA MET A 1 -27.93 -13.60 35.01
C MET A 1 -29.25 -13.69 34.28
N GLU A 2 -30.05 -12.62 34.27
CA GLU A 2 -31.33 -12.63 33.54
C GLU A 2 -31.07 -12.58 32.04
N GLU A 3 -31.75 -13.45 31.30
CA GLU A 3 -31.66 -13.54 29.85
C GLU A 3 -32.52 -12.44 29.24
N ILE A 4 -31.88 -11.41 28.67
CA ILE A 4 -32.58 -10.27 28.09
C ILE A 4 -33.13 -10.69 26.72
N LYS A 5 -34.41 -11.06 26.63
CA LYS A 5 -35.08 -11.30 25.35
C LYS A 5 -35.48 -9.97 24.71
N PRO A 6 -34.95 -9.60 23.53
CA PRO A 6 -35.37 -8.40 22.84
C PRO A 6 -36.86 -8.46 22.54
N SER A 7 -37.61 -7.43 22.93
CA SER A 7 -39.04 -7.35 22.60
C SER A 7 -39.23 -6.84 21.17
N HIS A 8 -40.33 -7.25 20.53
CA HIS A 8 -40.72 -6.75 19.20
C HIS A 8 -40.82 -5.21 19.15
N LYS A 9 -41.22 -4.58 20.27
CA LYS A 9 -41.26 -3.12 20.42
C LYS A 9 -39.87 -2.50 20.42
N ALA A 10 -38.89 -3.11 21.11
CA ALA A 10 -37.51 -2.65 21.10
C ALA A 10 -36.90 -2.81 19.70
N PHE A 11 -37.14 -3.94 19.04
CA PHE A 11 -36.71 -4.18 17.67
C PHE A 11 -37.29 -3.14 16.69
N TRP A 12 -38.59 -2.85 16.79
CA TRP A 12 -39.26 -1.85 15.97
C TRP A 12 -38.75 -0.43 16.21
N ALA A 13 -38.49 -0.05 17.47
CA ALA A 13 -37.92 1.25 17.80
C ALA A 13 -36.51 1.43 17.21
N VAL A 14 -35.68 0.39 17.28
CA VAL A 14 -34.33 0.39 16.69
C VAL A 14 -34.39 0.47 15.16
N THR A 15 -35.27 -0.27 14.51
CA THR A 15 -35.42 -0.18 13.04
C THR A 15 -35.95 1.19 12.60
N LYS A 16 -36.83 1.83 13.39
CA LYS A 16 -37.27 3.20 13.11
C LYS A 16 -36.15 4.21 13.24
N ALA A 17 -35.33 4.11 14.29
CA ALA A 17 -34.17 4.96 14.49
C ALA A 17 -33.11 4.77 13.39
N LEU A 18 -32.87 3.52 12.95
CA LEU A 18 -31.93 3.21 11.86
C LEU A 18 -32.40 3.73 10.49
N LYS A 19 -33.72 3.79 10.25
CA LYS A 19 -34.26 4.35 9.00
C LYS A 19 -34.16 5.88 8.93
N THR A 20 -33.86 6.54 10.03
CA THR A 20 -33.73 8.01 10.12
C THR A 20 -32.29 8.49 10.10
N GLU A 21 -31.28 7.62 10.02
CA GLU A 21 -29.97 8.08 9.56
C GLU A 21 -30.17 8.61 8.13
N PRO A 22 -30.06 9.93 7.92
CA PRO A 22 -30.14 10.45 6.57
C PRO A 22 -29.00 9.77 5.83
N LYS A 23 -29.34 8.96 4.82
CA LYS A 23 -28.40 8.60 3.77
C LYS A 23 -27.97 9.95 3.22
N THR A 24 -26.86 10.50 3.72
CA THR A 24 -26.37 11.81 3.31
C THR A 24 -26.30 11.73 1.80
N PRO A 25 -27.12 12.52 1.08
CA PRO A 25 -27.09 12.47 -0.36
C PRO A 25 -25.65 12.77 -0.75
N ILE A 26 -25.03 11.83 -1.44
CA ILE A 26 -23.71 12.08 -2.00
C ILE A 26 -23.88 13.31 -2.88
N PRO A 27 -23.09 14.39 -2.67
CA PRO A 27 -23.19 15.58 -3.52
C PRO A 27 -23.11 15.14 -4.97
N PRO A 28 -23.87 15.76 -5.89
CA PRO A 28 -23.92 15.28 -7.25
C PRO A 28 -22.53 15.24 -7.86
N LEU A 29 -22.06 14.02 -8.15
CA LEU A 29 -20.78 13.79 -8.79
C LEU A 29 -20.98 13.99 -10.27
N LYS A 30 -20.22 14.97 -10.81
CA LYS A 30 -20.26 15.28 -12.22
C LYS A 30 -19.31 14.36 -12.95
N LYS A 31 -19.86 13.62 -13.90
CA LYS A 31 -19.09 12.88 -14.89
C LYS A 31 -18.27 13.85 -15.76
N PRO A 32 -17.20 13.38 -16.42
CA PRO A 32 -16.38 14.22 -17.30
C PRO A 32 -17.15 14.87 -18.46
N ASP A 33 -18.32 14.34 -18.82
CA ASP A 33 -19.26 14.90 -19.80
C ASP A 33 -20.23 15.94 -19.21
N ASN A 34 -20.09 16.28 -17.92
CA ASN A 34 -20.96 17.15 -17.12
C ASN A 34 -22.36 16.58 -16.83
N SER A 35 -22.59 15.31 -17.12
CA SER A 35 -23.80 14.62 -16.68
C SER A 35 -23.74 14.33 -15.17
N GLU A 36 -24.91 14.29 -14.54
CA GLU A 36 -25.07 13.98 -13.12
C GLU A 36 -25.20 12.46 -12.99
N ALA A 37 -24.36 11.81 -12.18
CA ALA A 37 -24.51 10.39 -11.91
C ALA A 37 -25.80 10.13 -11.13
N ILE A 38 -26.69 9.30 -11.66
CA ILE A 38 -28.07 9.12 -11.15
C ILE A 38 -28.15 7.93 -10.20
N ASP A 39 -27.34 6.90 -10.43
CA ASP A 39 -27.30 5.70 -9.59
C ASP A 39 -25.96 5.50 -8.84
N ASP A 40 -25.99 4.66 -7.81
CA ASP A 40 -24.84 4.39 -6.95
C ASP A 40 -23.64 3.77 -7.70
N ALA A 41 -23.89 3.04 -8.80
CA ALA A 41 -22.83 2.43 -9.61
C ALA A 41 -22.13 3.49 -10.48
N GLU A 42 -22.89 4.38 -11.10
CA GLU A 42 -22.36 5.55 -11.82
C GLU A 42 -21.58 6.48 -10.89
N ILE A 43 -22.06 6.66 -9.64
CA ILE A 43 -21.36 7.43 -8.61
C ILE A 43 -19.99 6.80 -8.28
N ALA A 44 -19.95 5.48 -8.11
CA ALA A 44 -18.72 4.77 -7.80
C ALA A 44 -17.69 4.84 -8.94
N GLU A 45 -18.14 4.71 -10.19
CA GLU A 45 -17.30 4.88 -11.39
C GLU A 45 -16.73 6.30 -11.46
N CYS A 46 -17.58 7.30 -11.28
CA CYS A 46 -17.18 8.71 -11.32
C CYS A 46 -16.14 9.06 -10.24
N LEU A 47 -16.26 8.46 -9.05
CA LEU A 47 -15.27 8.60 -7.97
C LEU A 47 -13.94 7.92 -8.34
N ALA A 48 -13.98 6.72 -8.92
CA ALA A 48 -12.79 6.00 -9.33
C ALA A 48 -12.01 6.81 -10.38
N ASP A 49 -12.69 7.29 -11.43
CA ASP A 49 -12.10 8.12 -12.48
C ASP A 49 -11.50 9.42 -11.92
N SER A 50 -12.23 10.08 -11.00
CA SER A 50 -11.76 11.31 -10.38
C SER A 50 -10.50 11.10 -9.54
N ILE A 51 -10.43 9.99 -8.79
CA ILE A 51 -9.25 9.62 -7.99
C ILE A 51 -8.08 9.25 -8.90
N GLU A 52 -8.30 8.42 -9.93
CA GLU A 52 -7.27 8.03 -10.90
C GLU A 52 -6.64 9.27 -11.57
N THR A 53 -7.48 10.20 -12.01
CA THR A 53 -7.03 11.45 -12.64
C THR A 53 -6.20 12.28 -11.67
N GLN A 54 -6.66 12.47 -10.44
CA GLN A 54 -5.93 13.23 -9.41
C GLN A 54 -4.60 12.56 -9.03
N CYS A 55 -4.56 11.24 -8.90
CA CYS A 55 -3.36 10.48 -8.56
C CYS A 55 -2.32 10.50 -9.69
N SER A 56 -2.77 10.50 -10.94
CA SER A 56 -1.89 10.60 -12.12
C SER A 56 -1.19 11.96 -12.17
N HIS A 57 -1.87 13.03 -11.79
CA HIS A 57 -1.29 14.39 -11.75
C HIS A 57 -0.48 14.68 -10.49
N ALA A 58 -0.79 14.04 -9.36
CA ALA A 58 -0.07 14.24 -8.10
C ALA A 58 1.25 13.48 -8.01
N SER A 59 1.46 12.50 -8.89
CA SER A 59 2.72 11.76 -8.98
C SER A 59 3.80 12.66 -9.58
N PRO A 60 4.90 12.96 -8.87
CA PRO A 60 6.02 13.69 -9.46
C PRO A 60 6.52 12.94 -10.70
N PRO A 61 7.01 13.65 -11.74
CA PRO A 61 7.78 13.01 -12.79
C PRO A 61 8.87 12.17 -12.14
N HIS A 62 9.04 10.93 -12.59
CA HIS A 62 10.15 10.09 -12.17
C HIS A 62 11.44 10.90 -12.28
N ASP A 63 12.11 11.20 -11.16
CA ASP A 63 13.37 11.94 -11.18
C ASP A 63 14.43 11.03 -11.79
N ILE A 64 14.61 11.16 -13.10
CA ILE A 64 15.55 10.38 -13.90
C ILE A 64 16.96 10.50 -13.29
N ALA A 65 17.34 11.68 -12.81
CA ALA A 65 18.65 11.88 -12.19
C ALA A 65 18.78 11.10 -10.87
N HIS A 66 17.71 11.01 -10.08
CA HIS A 66 17.69 10.16 -8.87
C HIS A 66 17.76 8.67 -9.20
N ILE A 67 17.03 8.23 -10.22
CA ILE A 67 17.06 6.82 -10.67
C ILE A 67 18.46 6.44 -11.14
N SER A 68 19.09 7.26 -11.99
CA SER A 68 20.45 7.00 -12.47
C SER A 68 21.48 6.97 -11.34
N ARG A 69 21.35 7.84 -10.32
CA ARG A 69 22.22 7.81 -9.13
C ARG A 69 22.09 6.49 -8.36
N ILE A 70 20.87 5.99 -8.18
CA ILE A 70 20.64 4.70 -7.49
C ILE A 70 21.24 3.55 -8.28
N GLU A 71 21.03 3.50 -9.59
CA GLU A 71 21.60 2.45 -10.44
C GLU A 71 23.12 2.44 -10.40
N GLU A 72 23.74 3.63 -10.43
CA GLU A 72 25.19 3.77 -10.32
C GLU A 72 25.71 3.30 -8.95
N GLU A 73 25.07 3.70 -7.84
CA GLU A 73 25.43 3.25 -6.49
C GLU A 73 25.29 1.72 -6.32
N VAL A 74 24.23 1.13 -6.87
CA VAL A 74 24.02 -0.32 -6.87
C VAL A 74 25.14 -1.01 -7.63
N LEU A 75 25.49 -0.52 -8.82
CA LEU A 75 26.58 -1.07 -9.62
C LEU A 75 27.92 -1.00 -8.88
N GLN A 76 28.25 0.16 -8.29
CA GLN A 76 29.47 0.34 -7.51
C GLN A 76 29.54 -0.62 -6.32
N LYS A 77 28.44 -0.81 -5.59
CA LYS A 77 28.36 -1.77 -4.47
C LYS A 77 28.53 -3.22 -4.90
N THR A 78 28.00 -3.59 -6.07
CA THR A 78 28.21 -4.94 -6.62
C THR A 78 29.60 -5.17 -7.19
N SER A 79 30.26 -4.11 -7.67
CA SER A 79 31.64 -4.16 -8.18
C SER A 79 32.69 -4.10 -7.06
N LEU A 80 32.34 -3.59 -5.87
CA LEU A 80 33.21 -3.64 -4.71
C LEU A 80 33.16 -5.05 -4.13
N GLU A 81 34.20 -5.84 -4.41
CA GLU A 81 34.47 -7.08 -3.69
C GLU A 81 34.31 -6.83 -2.18
N PRO A 82 33.64 -7.72 -1.42
CA PRO A 82 33.59 -7.61 0.02
C PRO A 82 35.03 -7.51 0.50
N LYS A 83 35.39 -6.38 1.10
CA LYS A 83 36.73 -6.18 1.64
C LYS A 83 36.91 -7.16 2.80
N ARG A 84 37.26 -8.40 2.48
CA ARG A 84 37.74 -9.40 3.42
C ARG A 84 39.04 -8.84 3.94
N SER A 85 38.96 -8.13 5.07
CA SER A 85 40.10 -7.85 5.93
C SER A 85 40.83 -9.16 6.12
N GLY A 86 41.99 -9.28 5.47
CA GLY A 86 42.73 -10.52 5.37
C GLY A 86 43.15 -11.01 6.75
N SER A 87 42.52 -12.07 7.22
CA SER A 87 43.15 -13.02 8.12
C SER A 87 43.61 -14.20 7.28
N ARG A 88 44.80 -14.04 6.68
CA ARG A 88 45.56 -15.13 6.07
C ARG A 88 45.97 -16.07 7.20
N LEU A 89 45.10 -17.01 7.57
CA LEU A 89 45.51 -18.18 8.34
C LEU A 89 46.25 -19.10 7.38
N THR A 90 47.56 -18.89 7.26
CA THR A 90 48.48 -19.90 6.71
C THR A 90 48.40 -21.13 7.62
N GLN A 91 47.51 -22.07 7.29
CA GLN A 91 47.56 -23.41 7.84
C GLN A 91 48.75 -24.13 7.19
N ARG A 92 49.93 -24.01 7.80
CA ARG A 92 51.06 -24.87 7.48
C ARG A 92 50.74 -26.25 8.07
N SER A 93 50.21 -27.15 7.25
CA SER A 93 50.05 -28.55 7.65
C SER A 93 51.41 -29.11 8.05
N PRO A 94 51.55 -29.76 9.21
CA PRO A 94 52.75 -30.53 9.52
C PRO A 94 52.84 -31.70 8.53
N ASN A 95 53.98 -31.82 7.86
CA ASN A 95 54.29 -32.99 7.06
C ASN A 95 54.52 -34.18 8.00
N ALA A 96 53.97 -35.35 7.67
CA ALA A 96 54.06 -36.59 8.44
C ALA A 96 55.48 -37.18 8.59
N SER A 97 56.52 -36.47 8.14
CA SER A 97 57.93 -36.92 8.21
C SER A 97 58.64 -36.59 9.53
N GLU A 98 57.98 -35.93 10.49
CA GLU A 98 58.62 -35.43 11.73
C GLU A 98 58.27 -36.23 12.99
N ILE A 99 57.74 -37.44 12.85
CA ILE A 99 57.51 -38.37 13.97
C ILE A 99 58.38 -39.61 13.73
N THR A 100 59.61 -39.58 14.26
CA THR A 100 60.45 -40.76 14.51
C THR A 100 61.02 -40.63 15.91
#